data_AF-A0A5D3JUD0-F1
#
_entry.id   AF-A0A5D3JUD0-F1
#
_cell.length_a   1.000
_cell.length_b   1.000
_cell.length_c   1.000
_cell.angle_alpha   90.00
_cell.angle_beta   90.00
_cell.angle_gamma   90.00
#
_symmetry.space_group_name_H-M   'P 1'
#
loop_
_entity.id
_entity.type
_entity.pdbx_description
1 polymer ?
#
loop_
_entity_poly.entity_id
_entity_poly.type
_entity_poly.pdbx_seq_one_letter_code
_entity_poly.pdbx_strand_id
1 'polypeptide(L)'
;DGTAGGIHAASGTTTLGATQGALTGAAATAGDGSTAITAAITLLGTGAATATGLVGNAQPSDGDTLTVNGHTITFRSGVAPTSSTVASGLGASGNITTDGAGNSTIYLGDTTTPKGTVGDLTTAIDLASGVKVASITAGAATISQSANATAVSDVGVTTASKLTLHSSSGADLSITGKADLLKALGLSTATGGGNATVNVNRTTSSGSLGQQIQDGSTLNVDGHVITFKNGAVPGSTGAPAIPSGSGVSGNVLTDGAGNSTVYLSSGSISDVLNAIDLASGVQTATIAANGTATLKLSLIHI
;
A
#
# COMPACT_ATOMS: atom_id res chain seq x y z
N ASP A 1 -7.86 -24.69 -1.91
CA ASP A 1 -6.97 -23.56 -2.26
C ASP A 1 -7.56 -22.85 -3.49
N GLY A 2 -6.80 -21.97 -4.13
CA GLY A 2 -7.19 -21.22 -5.33
C GLY A 2 -6.95 -21.94 -6.64
N THR A 3 -6.81 -23.27 -6.63
CA THR A 3 -6.81 -24.09 -7.85
C THR A 3 -8.19 -24.01 -8.52
N ALA A 4 -8.20 -23.87 -9.85
CA ALA A 4 -9.43 -23.85 -10.63
C ALA A 4 -10.31 -25.09 -10.36
N GLY A 5 -11.61 -24.89 -10.25
CA GLY A 5 -12.59 -25.97 -10.01
C GLY A 5 -12.84 -26.31 -8.55
N GLY A 6 -12.12 -25.71 -7.60
CA GLY A 6 -12.45 -25.78 -6.16
C GLY A 6 -12.31 -27.17 -5.52
N ILE A 7 -11.60 -28.09 -6.17
CA ILE A 7 -11.48 -29.50 -5.74
C ILE A 7 -10.36 -29.75 -4.72
N HIS A 8 -9.53 -28.75 -4.43
CA HIS A 8 -8.42 -28.86 -3.47
C HIS A 8 -8.75 -28.15 -2.17
N ALA A 9 -8.48 -28.80 -1.04
CA ALA A 9 -8.59 -28.18 0.28
C ALA A 9 -7.48 -27.14 0.50
N ALA A 10 -7.73 -26.12 1.31
CA ALA A 10 -6.65 -25.28 1.81
C ALA A 10 -5.87 -26.01 2.91
N SER A 11 -4.57 -25.76 3.03
CA SER A 11 -3.71 -26.27 4.09
C SER A 11 -3.20 -25.11 4.96
N GLY A 12 -2.50 -25.42 6.05
CA GLY A 12 -1.89 -24.39 6.90
C GLY A 12 -0.91 -23.46 6.16
N THR A 13 -0.32 -23.89 5.05
CA THR A 13 0.60 -23.10 4.23
C THR A 13 -0.09 -22.31 3.12
N THR A 14 -1.39 -22.49 2.90
CA THR A 14 -2.14 -21.69 1.93
C THR A 14 -2.14 -20.23 2.36
N THR A 15 -1.69 -19.33 1.48
CA THR A 15 -1.60 -17.89 1.78
C THR A 15 -2.96 -17.23 1.74
N LEU A 16 -3.18 -16.27 2.63
CA LEU A 16 -4.39 -15.44 2.66
C LEU A 16 -4.35 -14.38 1.55
N GLY A 17 -3.16 -13.84 1.31
CA GLY A 17 -2.87 -13.01 0.15
C GLY A 17 -2.85 -13.81 -1.14
N ALA A 18 -3.22 -13.14 -2.23
CA ALA A 18 -3.21 -13.66 -3.58
C ALA A 18 -2.00 -13.10 -4.36
N THR A 19 -1.78 -13.56 -5.58
CA THR A 19 -0.72 -13.02 -6.45
C THR A 19 -1.06 -11.57 -6.81
N GLN A 20 -0.06 -10.67 -6.73
CA GLN A 20 -0.23 -9.26 -7.10
C GLN A 20 -0.77 -9.14 -8.52
N GLY A 21 -1.78 -8.30 -8.71
CA GLY A 21 -2.21 -7.87 -10.03
C GLY A 21 -1.23 -6.86 -10.62
N ALA A 22 -1.15 -6.81 -11.94
CA ALA A 22 -0.38 -5.81 -12.67
C ALA A 22 -1.24 -5.15 -13.75
N LEU A 23 -1.19 -3.83 -13.84
CA LEU A 23 -1.77 -3.05 -14.93
C LEU A 23 -0.67 -2.23 -15.58
N THR A 24 -0.30 -2.60 -16.80
CA THR A 24 0.57 -1.78 -17.63
C THR A 24 -0.30 -0.88 -18.50
N GLY A 25 -0.18 0.44 -18.30
CA GLY A 25 -0.93 1.44 -19.05
C GLY A 25 -0.55 1.52 -20.54
N ALA A 26 -1.19 2.45 -21.25
CA ALA A 26 -0.76 2.86 -22.58
C ALA A 26 0.58 3.60 -22.51
N ALA A 27 1.28 3.68 -23.65
CA ALA A 27 2.45 4.56 -23.76
C ALA A 27 2.00 6.01 -23.53
N ALA A 28 2.72 6.71 -22.66
CA ALA A 28 2.45 8.09 -22.29
C ALA A 28 3.70 8.95 -22.53
N THR A 29 3.46 10.24 -22.71
CA THR A 29 4.50 11.23 -22.97
C THR A 29 4.46 12.33 -21.94
N ALA A 30 5.58 13.03 -21.78
CA ALA A 30 5.60 14.35 -21.17
C ALA A 30 4.76 15.34 -22.00
N GLY A 31 4.68 16.56 -21.51
CA GLY A 31 3.77 17.55 -22.06
C GLY A 31 4.19 18.19 -23.38
N ASP A 32 5.40 17.90 -23.87
CA ASP A 32 5.78 18.18 -25.26
C ASP A 32 5.13 17.22 -26.28
N GLY A 33 4.44 16.18 -25.81
CA GLY A 33 3.77 15.19 -26.65
C GLY A 33 4.69 14.19 -27.35
N SER A 34 6.00 14.21 -27.06
CA SER A 34 6.98 13.36 -27.72
C SER A 34 7.97 12.69 -26.76
N THR A 35 8.36 13.36 -25.69
CA THR A 35 9.28 12.79 -24.70
C THR A 35 8.54 11.70 -23.94
N ALA A 36 9.10 10.49 -23.90
CA ALA A 36 8.53 9.37 -23.16
C ALA A 36 8.37 9.71 -21.67
N ILE A 37 7.26 9.29 -21.06
CA ILE A 37 7.10 9.41 -19.62
C ILE A 37 8.14 8.54 -18.90
N THR A 38 8.76 9.09 -17.86
CA THR A 38 9.68 8.39 -16.96
C THR A 38 9.37 8.79 -15.52
N ALA A 39 9.94 8.07 -14.56
CA ALA A 39 9.81 8.42 -13.15
C ALA A 39 10.34 9.84 -12.82
N ALA A 40 11.23 10.41 -13.64
CA ALA A 40 11.80 11.74 -13.42
C ALA A 40 10.93 12.88 -13.97
N ILE A 41 9.91 12.59 -14.78
CA ILE A 41 9.00 13.63 -15.29
C ILE A 41 8.27 14.26 -14.10
N THR A 42 8.25 15.59 -14.04
CA THR A 42 7.57 16.34 -12.99
C THR A 42 6.06 16.37 -13.22
N LEU A 43 5.30 16.31 -12.15
CA LEU A 43 3.83 16.38 -12.20
C LEU A 43 3.33 17.78 -12.61
N LEU A 44 4.15 18.80 -12.34
CA LEU A 44 4.01 20.16 -12.86
C LEU A 44 4.98 20.39 -14.03
N GLY A 45 4.62 21.30 -14.93
CA GLY A 45 5.44 21.69 -16.08
C GLY A 45 5.53 23.21 -16.20
N THR A 46 6.63 23.71 -16.76
CA THR A 46 6.92 25.14 -16.91
C THR A 46 6.40 25.64 -18.27
N GLY A 47 5.09 25.93 -18.38
CA GLY A 47 4.46 26.45 -19.60
C GLY A 47 3.65 25.43 -20.41
N ALA A 48 3.26 25.81 -21.64
CA ALA A 48 2.25 25.08 -22.43
C ALA A 48 2.73 23.73 -23.01
N ALA A 49 4.03 23.53 -23.19
CA ALA A 49 4.65 22.30 -23.68
C ALA A 49 6.06 22.16 -23.08
N THR A 50 6.32 21.08 -22.35
CA THR A 50 7.65 20.80 -21.79
C THR A 50 7.98 19.31 -21.83
N ALA A 51 9.23 18.99 -22.16
CA ALA A 51 9.77 17.63 -22.10
C ALA A 51 9.98 17.13 -20.66
N THR A 52 9.92 18.02 -19.67
CA THR A 52 10.27 17.71 -18.28
C THR A 52 9.08 17.48 -17.38
N GLY A 53 7.86 17.86 -17.79
CA GLY A 53 6.67 17.80 -16.95
C GLY A 53 5.40 17.46 -17.72
N LEU A 54 4.32 17.15 -16.98
CA LEU A 54 2.97 17.06 -17.56
C LEU A 54 2.49 18.44 -18.03
N VAL A 55 1.41 18.53 -18.81
CA VAL A 55 0.87 19.80 -19.32
C VAL A 55 -0.64 19.94 -19.18
N GLY A 56 -1.09 21.19 -19.10
CA GLY A 56 -2.50 21.55 -19.10
C GLY A 56 -3.26 20.93 -17.92
N ASN A 57 -4.48 20.48 -18.19
CA ASN A 57 -5.40 19.95 -17.18
C ASN A 57 -4.92 18.66 -16.50
N ALA A 58 -3.91 17.99 -17.07
CA ALA A 58 -3.31 16.81 -16.47
C ALA A 58 -2.47 17.15 -15.23
N GLN A 59 -2.01 18.40 -15.09
CA GLN A 59 -1.24 18.80 -13.93
C GLN A 59 -2.11 18.84 -12.67
N PRO A 60 -1.68 18.20 -11.56
CA PRO A 60 -2.29 18.43 -10.26
C PRO A 60 -2.08 19.88 -9.81
N SER A 61 -3.12 20.48 -9.26
CA SER A 61 -3.13 21.77 -8.59
C SER A 61 -2.97 21.60 -7.08
N ASP A 62 -2.68 22.70 -6.39
CA ASP A 62 -2.61 22.72 -4.94
C ASP A 62 -3.95 22.28 -4.31
N GLY A 63 -3.89 21.31 -3.40
CA GLY A 63 -5.06 20.76 -2.73
C GLY A 63 -5.80 19.66 -3.50
N ASP A 64 -5.41 19.37 -4.75
CA ASP A 64 -5.94 18.20 -5.44
C ASP A 64 -5.60 16.92 -4.70
N THR A 65 -6.43 15.88 -4.88
CA THR A 65 -6.23 14.58 -4.25
C THR A 65 -6.36 13.43 -5.23
N LEU A 66 -5.69 12.33 -4.89
CA LEU A 66 -5.87 11.01 -5.47
C LEU A 66 -6.23 10.06 -4.33
N THR A 67 -7.35 9.36 -4.43
CA THR A 67 -7.73 8.33 -3.47
C THR A 67 -7.20 6.99 -3.94
N VAL A 68 -6.46 6.29 -3.08
CA VAL A 68 -5.87 4.98 -3.37
C VAL A 68 -6.23 4.03 -2.24
N ASN A 69 -7.04 3.01 -2.52
CA ASN A 69 -7.49 2.03 -1.52
C ASN A 69 -8.10 2.65 -0.24
N GLY A 70 -8.77 3.81 -0.39
CA GLY A 70 -9.34 4.56 0.74
C GLY A 70 -8.36 5.51 1.44
N HIS A 71 -7.06 5.45 1.11
CA HIS A 71 -6.06 6.44 1.54
C HIS A 71 -6.03 7.65 0.61
N THR A 72 -5.53 8.77 1.12
CA THR A 72 -5.44 10.03 0.36
C THR A 72 -3.99 10.38 0.04
N ILE A 73 -3.72 10.65 -1.23
CA ILE A 73 -2.52 11.34 -1.70
C ILE A 73 -2.92 12.77 -2.02
N THR A 74 -2.35 13.73 -1.31
CA THR A 74 -2.61 15.17 -1.52
C THR A 74 -1.49 15.78 -2.35
N PHE A 75 -1.83 16.63 -3.30
CA PHE A 75 -0.85 17.44 -4.03
C PHE A 75 -0.75 18.82 -3.40
N ARG A 76 0.47 19.27 -3.12
CA ARG A 76 0.73 20.54 -2.42
C ARG A 76 1.76 21.34 -3.20
N SER A 77 1.47 22.61 -3.43
CA SER A 77 2.44 23.57 -3.98
C SER A 77 3.55 23.87 -2.96
N GLY A 78 4.72 24.25 -3.47
CA GLY A 78 5.88 24.60 -2.65
C GLY A 78 6.81 23.42 -2.35
N VAL A 79 7.73 23.66 -1.43
CA VAL A 79 8.80 22.71 -1.06
C VAL A 79 8.35 21.75 0.03
N ALA A 80 8.81 20.50 -0.04
CA ALA A 80 8.58 19.53 1.02
C ALA A 80 9.25 19.97 2.34
N PRO A 81 8.61 19.75 3.50
CA PRO A 81 9.26 19.89 4.80
C PRO A 81 10.49 18.99 4.91
N THR A 82 11.50 19.46 5.64
CA THR A 82 12.62 18.63 6.06
C THR A 82 12.23 17.74 7.24
N SER A 83 13.03 16.73 7.56
CA SER A 83 12.81 15.87 8.74
C SER A 83 12.74 16.65 10.06
N SER A 84 13.41 17.80 10.15
CA SER A 84 13.37 18.69 11.33
C SER A 84 12.15 19.61 11.41
N THR A 85 11.39 19.75 10.32
CA THR A 85 10.26 20.69 10.22
C THR A 85 8.93 20.02 9.88
N VAL A 86 8.95 18.73 9.54
CA VAL A 86 7.74 17.95 9.31
C VAL A 86 6.92 17.82 10.60
N ALA A 87 5.60 17.86 10.47
CA ALA A 87 4.69 17.75 11.61
C ALA A 87 4.83 16.39 12.33
N SER A 88 4.55 16.38 13.63
CA SER A 88 4.53 15.15 14.42
C SER A 88 3.58 14.10 13.82
N GLY A 89 4.01 12.83 13.81
CA GLY A 89 3.29 11.73 13.19
C GLY A 89 3.51 11.58 11.69
N LEU A 90 4.19 12.53 11.04
CA LEU A 90 4.59 12.44 9.64
C LEU A 90 6.11 12.24 9.49
N GLY A 91 6.52 11.66 8.38
CA GLY A 91 7.91 11.58 7.96
C GLY A 91 8.10 12.11 6.54
N ALA A 92 9.22 12.79 6.30
CA ALA A 92 9.61 13.30 5.00
C ALA A 92 10.57 12.34 4.26
N SER A 93 10.36 12.15 2.96
CA SER A 93 11.22 11.39 2.06
C SER A 93 11.20 12.04 0.68
N GLY A 94 12.28 12.75 0.32
CA GLY A 94 12.33 13.52 -0.93
C GLY A 94 11.20 14.56 -1.00
N ASN A 95 10.34 14.46 -2.01
CA ASN A 95 9.18 15.35 -2.19
C ASN A 95 7.90 14.82 -1.53
N ILE A 96 7.97 13.73 -0.77
CA ILE A 96 6.83 13.08 -0.14
C ILE A 96 6.87 13.31 1.36
N THR A 97 5.73 13.67 1.96
CA THR A 97 5.49 13.38 3.37
C THR A 97 4.46 12.27 3.50
N THR A 98 4.61 11.39 4.49
CA THR A 98 3.68 10.28 4.73
C THR A 98 3.46 10.09 6.22
N ASP A 99 2.28 9.59 6.59
CA ASP A 99 1.96 9.17 7.95
C ASP A 99 2.41 7.73 8.26
N GLY A 100 3.00 7.03 7.28
CA GLY A 100 3.38 5.62 7.40
C GLY A 100 2.20 4.64 7.42
N ALA A 101 0.96 5.15 7.36
CA ALA A 101 -0.28 4.39 7.31
C ALA A 101 -0.96 4.45 5.93
N GLY A 102 -0.27 5.01 4.93
CA GLY A 102 -0.68 5.03 3.53
C GLY A 102 -1.11 6.41 3.02
N ASN A 103 -1.45 7.37 3.89
CA ASN A 103 -1.71 8.72 3.43
C ASN A 103 -0.39 9.44 3.13
N SER A 104 -0.39 10.24 2.08
CA SER A 104 0.80 10.95 1.62
C SER A 104 0.47 12.36 1.13
N THR A 105 1.45 13.26 1.18
CA THR A 105 1.43 14.53 0.46
C THR A 105 2.62 14.60 -0.47
N ILE A 106 2.39 14.92 -1.74
CA ILE A 106 3.43 15.15 -2.74
C ILE A 106 3.58 16.66 -2.94
N TYR A 107 4.80 17.15 -2.71
CA TYR A 107 5.14 18.56 -2.87
C TYR A 107 5.62 18.81 -4.30
N LEU A 108 4.84 19.60 -5.02
CA LEU A 108 4.99 19.82 -6.44
C LEU A 108 6.11 20.82 -6.78
N GLY A 109 6.59 21.60 -5.81
CA GLY A 109 7.37 22.80 -6.09
C GLY A 109 6.47 23.91 -6.64
N ASP A 110 6.98 24.67 -7.60
CA ASP A 110 6.22 25.70 -8.33
C ASP A 110 6.51 25.63 -9.83
N THR A 111 5.83 26.44 -10.64
CA THR A 111 5.97 26.42 -12.10
C THR A 111 7.30 26.99 -12.61
N THR A 112 8.16 27.52 -11.73
CA THR A 112 9.54 27.93 -12.07
C THR A 112 10.54 26.87 -11.65
N THR A 113 10.26 26.16 -10.55
CA THR A 113 11.09 25.08 -10.01
C THR A 113 10.21 23.87 -9.65
N PRO A 114 9.72 23.10 -10.64
CA PRO A 114 8.97 21.87 -10.36
C PRO A 114 9.84 20.86 -9.60
N LYS A 115 9.22 20.14 -8.65
CA LYS A 115 9.90 19.16 -7.78
C LYS A 115 9.25 17.79 -7.81
N GLY A 116 7.96 17.71 -7.47
CA GLY A 116 7.23 16.45 -7.39
C GLY A 116 7.18 15.74 -8.75
N THR A 117 7.52 14.46 -8.75
CA THR A 117 7.68 13.64 -9.96
C THR A 117 6.65 12.53 -10.06
N VAL A 118 6.56 11.91 -11.24
CA VAL A 118 5.79 10.69 -11.45
C VAL A 118 6.33 9.55 -10.57
N GLY A 119 7.64 9.49 -10.32
CA GLY A 119 8.25 8.54 -9.38
C GLY A 119 7.82 8.75 -7.94
N ASP A 120 7.63 10.01 -7.52
CA ASP A 120 7.07 10.33 -6.21
C ASP A 120 5.60 9.85 -6.12
N LEU A 121 4.83 10.05 -7.19
CA LEU A 121 3.44 9.58 -7.28
C LEU A 121 3.33 8.06 -7.21
N THR A 122 4.13 7.32 -7.97
CA THR A 122 4.12 5.85 -7.90
C THR A 122 4.54 5.35 -6.53
N THR A 123 5.49 6.03 -5.87
CA THR A 123 5.89 5.69 -4.51
C THR A 123 4.75 5.92 -3.51
N ALA A 124 4.01 7.03 -3.63
CA ALA A 124 2.85 7.31 -2.80
C ALA A 124 1.68 6.33 -3.04
N ILE A 125 1.44 5.92 -4.29
CA ILE A 125 0.46 4.87 -4.64
C ILE A 125 0.87 3.54 -4.01
N ASP A 126 2.15 3.18 -4.08
CA ASP A 126 2.64 1.94 -3.48
C ASP A 126 2.56 1.97 -1.94
N LEU A 127 2.79 3.12 -1.30
CA LEU A 127 2.58 3.28 0.14
C LEU A 127 1.10 3.10 0.53
N ALA A 128 0.20 3.74 -0.21
CA ALA A 128 -1.24 3.66 0.03
C ALA A 128 -1.81 2.26 -0.21
N SER A 129 -1.29 1.54 -1.21
CA SER A 129 -1.72 0.16 -1.50
C SER A 129 -1.08 -0.88 -0.58
N GLY A 130 -0.02 -0.53 0.16
CA GLY A 130 0.76 -1.44 0.99
C GLY A 130 1.80 -2.27 0.22
N VAL A 131 2.03 -1.98 -1.07
CA VAL A 131 3.14 -2.54 -1.86
C VAL A 131 4.48 -2.07 -1.31
N LYS A 132 4.57 -0.79 -0.93
CA LYS A 132 5.64 -0.21 -0.11
C LYS A 132 5.13 0.09 1.29
N VAL A 133 6.08 0.22 2.22
CA VAL A 133 5.86 0.63 3.60
C VAL A 133 6.82 1.73 4.00
N ALA A 134 6.47 2.51 5.01
CA ALA A 134 7.32 3.54 5.57
C ALA A 134 7.45 3.40 7.09
N SER A 135 8.69 3.46 7.57
CA SER A 135 9.00 3.65 8.99
C SER A 135 9.41 5.11 9.20
N ILE A 136 8.87 5.75 10.24
CA ILE A 136 9.16 7.14 10.56
C ILE A 136 10.03 7.21 11.81
N THR A 137 11.21 7.83 11.68
CA THR A 137 12.15 8.05 12.79
C THR A 137 12.66 9.48 12.72
N ALA A 138 12.47 10.24 13.81
CA ALA A 138 12.90 11.64 13.91
C ALA A 138 12.48 12.50 12.70
N GLY A 139 11.25 12.31 12.21
CA GLY A 139 10.68 13.03 11.07
C GLY A 139 11.20 12.61 9.70
N ALA A 140 12.12 11.64 9.60
CA ALA A 140 12.50 11.03 8.33
C ALA A 140 11.64 9.79 8.05
N ALA A 141 11.09 9.69 6.83
CA ALA A 141 10.42 8.48 6.37
C ALA A 141 11.39 7.63 5.54
N THR A 142 11.68 6.43 6.03
CA THR A 142 12.39 5.39 5.28
C THR A 142 11.36 4.54 4.56
N ILE A 143 11.28 4.67 3.24
CA ILE A 143 10.35 3.93 2.39
C ILE A 143 11.04 2.68 1.85
N SER A 144 10.38 1.53 1.96
CA SER A 144 10.90 0.24 1.51
C SER A 144 9.81 -0.60 0.86
N GLN A 145 10.19 -1.56 0.03
CA GLN A 145 9.25 -2.56 -0.46
C GLN A 145 8.76 -3.41 0.71
N SER A 146 7.47 -3.72 0.73
CA SER A 146 6.92 -4.66 1.72
C SER A 146 7.50 -6.06 1.48
N ALA A 147 7.74 -6.83 2.55
CA ALA A 147 8.45 -8.10 2.48
C ALA A 147 7.82 -9.16 1.55
N ASN A 148 6.54 -8.98 1.16
CA ASN A 148 5.77 -9.95 0.37
C ASN A 148 5.31 -9.38 -0.98
N ALA A 149 5.67 -8.13 -1.30
CA ALA A 149 5.48 -7.60 -2.63
C ALA A 149 6.57 -8.19 -3.56
N THR A 150 6.14 -8.81 -4.64
CA THR A 150 7.04 -9.40 -5.67
C THR A 150 7.49 -8.37 -6.71
N ALA A 151 6.78 -7.24 -6.79
CA ALA A 151 7.01 -6.14 -7.70
C ALA A 151 6.50 -4.84 -7.06
N VAL A 152 6.98 -3.70 -7.58
CA VAL A 152 6.55 -2.35 -7.21
C VAL A 152 5.98 -1.65 -8.44
N SER A 153 5.19 -0.60 -8.25
CA SER A 153 4.76 0.22 -9.38
C SER A 153 5.97 0.98 -9.95
N ASP A 154 6.08 1.05 -11.28
CA ASP A 154 7.23 1.65 -11.96
C ASP A 154 6.83 2.37 -13.26
N VAL A 155 7.66 3.31 -13.70
CA VAL A 155 7.50 3.98 -15.01
C VAL A 155 8.75 3.81 -15.84
N GLY A 156 8.58 3.21 -17.02
CA GLY A 156 9.60 3.16 -18.05
C GLY A 156 10.78 2.23 -17.73
N VAL A 157 10.76 1.51 -16.61
CA VAL A 157 11.83 0.58 -16.22
C VAL A 157 11.55 -0.81 -16.78
N THR A 158 10.35 -1.35 -16.53
CA THR A 158 9.96 -2.68 -17.03
C THR A 158 9.37 -2.62 -18.43
N THR A 159 8.66 -1.54 -18.75
CA THR A 159 8.07 -1.31 -20.08
C THR A 159 8.27 0.16 -20.48
N ALA A 160 9.13 0.38 -21.48
CA ALA A 160 9.52 1.74 -21.89
C ALA A 160 8.29 2.65 -22.14
N SER A 161 8.33 3.86 -21.59
CA SER A 161 7.29 4.90 -21.73
C SER A 161 5.92 4.54 -21.15
N LYS A 162 5.82 3.52 -20.29
CA LYS A 162 4.56 3.09 -19.67
C LYS A 162 4.69 3.08 -18.16
N LEU A 163 3.59 3.42 -17.50
CA LEU A 163 3.40 3.19 -16.08
C LEU A 163 2.79 1.80 -15.86
N THR A 164 3.45 0.98 -15.05
CA THR A 164 2.92 -0.27 -14.55
C THR A 164 2.55 -0.10 -13.08
N LEU A 165 1.30 -0.36 -12.75
CA LEU A 165 0.78 -0.35 -11.39
C LEU A 165 0.61 -1.77 -10.87
N HIS A 166 0.90 -1.97 -9.59
CA HIS A 166 0.69 -3.24 -8.92
C HIS A 166 -0.29 -3.10 -7.76
N SER A 167 -1.16 -4.10 -7.59
CA SER A 167 -1.84 -4.30 -6.32
C SER A 167 -0.87 -4.87 -5.29
N SER A 168 -1.22 -4.84 -4.00
CA SER A 168 -0.51 -5.67 -3.03
C SER A 168 -0.94 -7.12 -3.15
N SER A 169 -0.33 -8.03 -2.38
CA SER A 169 -0.82 -9.40 -2.23
C SER A 169 -2.05 -9.47 -1.31
N GLY A 170 -2.27 -8.48 -0.44
CA GLY A 170 -3.33 -8.44 0.56
C GLY A 170 -4.62 -7.72 0.12
N ALA A 171 -4.57 -6.86 -0.89
CA ALA A 171 -5.73 -6.14 -1.42
C ALA A 171 -5.58 -5.83 -2.91
N ASP A 172 -6.71 -5.69 -3.59
CA ASP A 172 -6.76 -5.10 -4.93
C ASP A 172 -6.33 -3.62 -4.87
N LEU A 173 -5.88 -3.07 -5.98
CA LEU A 173 -5.63 -1.63 -6.12
C LEU A 173 -6.84 -0.97 -6.75
N SER A 174 -7.29 0.13 -6.15
CA SER A 174 -8.29 1.04 -6.66
C SER A 174 -7.75 2.45 -6.53
N ILE A 175 -7.62 3.15 -7.66
CA ILE A 175 -7.16 4.54 -7.73
C ILE A 175 -8.28 5.38 -8.30
N THR A 176 -8.68 6.44 -7.59
CA THR A 176 -9.68 7.41 -8.06
C THR A 176 -9.12 8.82 -7.98
N GLY A 177 -9.14 9.54 -9.09
CA GLY A 177 -8.75 10.95 -9.16
C GLY A 177 -9.06 11.55 -10.52
N LYS A 178 -8.57 12.77 -10.79
CA LYS A 178 -8.87 13.49 -12.03
C LYS A 178 -8.57 12.66 -13.27
N ALA A 179 -9.54 12.57 -14.18
CA ALA A 179 -9.46 11.78 -15.39
C ALA A 179 -8.29 12.21 -16.29
N ASP A 180 -8.09 13.53 -16.45
CA ASP A 180 -6.99 14.07 -17.26
C ASP A 180 -5.59 13.69 -16.72
N LEU A 181 -5.41 13.61 -15.40
CA LEU A 181 -4.15 13.12 -14.81
C LEU A 181 -3.96 11.62 -15.12
N LEU A 182 -4.96 10.80 -14.86
CA LEU A 182 -4.88 9.35 -15.12
C LEU A 182 -4.69 9.04 -16.61
N LYS A 183 -5.27 9.85 -17.50
CA LYS A 183 -5.06 9.78 -18.94
C LYS A 183 -3.63 10.14 -19.33
N ALA A 184 -3.07 11.22 -18.79
CA ALA A 184 -1.70 11.64 -19.07
C ALA A 184 -0.66 10.62 -18.59
N LEU A 185 -0.97 9.87 -17.52
CA LEU A 185 -0.15 8.75 -17.05
C LEU A 185 -0.38 7.45 -17.86
N GLY A 186 -1.27 7.45 -18.84
CA GLY A 186 -1.59 6.29 -19.69
C GLY A 186 -2.47 5.25 -19.02
N LEU A 187 -3.04 5.53 -17.84
CA LEU A 187 -3.82 4.56 -17.04
C LEU A 187 -5.31 4.51 -17.40
N SER A 188 -5.81 5.54 -18.08
CA SER A 188 -7.21 5.65 -18.47
C SER A 188 -7.35 6.27 -19.85
N THR A 189 -8.51 6.12 -20.49
CA THR A 189 -8.91 6.86 -21.69
C THR A 189 -9.87 8.01 -21.40
N ALA A 190 -10.34 8.13 -20.15
CA ALA A 190 -11.27 9.17 -19.74
C ALA A 190 -10.64 10.56 -19.80
N THR A 191 -11.42 11.59 -20.12
CA THR A 191 -10.99 12.98 -20.20
C THR A 191 -11.98 13.90 -19.48
N GLY A 192 -11.53 15.11 -19.15
CA GLY A 192 -12.31 16.13 -18.46
C GLY A 192 -11.95 16.27 -16.98
N GLY A 193 -12.53 17.30 -16.34
CA GLY A 193 -12.22 17.65 -14.95
C GLY A 193 -12.83 16.74 -13.88
N GLY A 194 -13.63 15.73 -14.27
CA GLY A 194 -14.21 14.75 -13.36
C GLY A 194 -13.22 13.67 -12.93
N ASN A 195 -13.67 12.80 -12.01
CA ASN A 195 -12.86 11.67 -11.57
C ASN A 195 -13.02 10.45 -12.48
N ALA A 196 -11.95 9.69 -12.63
CA ALA A 196 -11.97 8.33 -13.17
C ALA A 196 -11.40 7.36 -12.13
N THR A 197 -11.79 6.09 -12.23
CA THR A 197 -11.30 5.02 -11.36
C THR A 197 -10.55 3.98 -12.19
N VAL A 198 -9.41 3.53 -11.67
CA VAL A 198 -8.57 2.47 -12.23
C VAL A 198 -8.46 1.36 -11.19
N ASN A 199 -8.71 0.12 -11.61
CA ASN A 199 -8.63 -1.05 -10.74
C ASN A 199 -7.54 -2.01 -11.23
N VAL A 200 -6.79 -2.59 -10.29
CA VAL A 200 -5.86 -3.68 -10.54
C VAL A 200 -6.18 -4.80 -9.55
N ASN A 201 -6.78 -5.87 -10.05
CA ASN A 201 -7.23 -6.98 -9.22
C ASN A 201 -6.12 -8.01 -9.00
N ARG A 202 -6.05 -8.56 -7.80
CA ARG A 202 -5.20 -9.71 -7.49
C ARG A 202 -5.69 -10.95 -8.23
N THR A 203 -4.77 -11.88 -8.50
CA THR A 203 -5.07 -13.17 -9.14
C THR A 203 -4.87 -14.31 -8.15
N THR A 204 -5.82 -15.24 -8.06
CA THR A 204 -5.68 -16.44 -7.24
C THR A 204 -4.72 -17.44 -7.88
N SER A 205 -4.03 -18.22 -7.05
CA SER A 205 -3.17 -19.32 -7.49
C SER A 205 -3.40 -20.56 -6.63
N SER A 206 -2.78 -21.69 -6.99
CA SER A 206 -2.78 -22.90 -6.15
C SER A 206 -2.14 -22.67 -4.77
N GLY A 207 -1.33 -21.62 -4.60
CA GLY A 207 -0.74 -21.24 -3.31
C GLY A 207 -1.64 -20.39 -2.42
N SER A 208 -2.68 -19.75 -2.98
CA SER A 208 -3.57 -18.83 -2.25
C SER A 208 -4.93 -19.45 -1.95
N LEU A 209 -5.78 -18.72 -1.24
CA LEU A 209 -7.20 -19.02 -1.17
C LEU A 209 -7.87 -18.88 -2.54
N GLY A 210 -8.95 -19.64 -2.75
CA GLY A 210 -9.79 -19.54 -3.96
C GLY A 210 -10.78 -18.39 -3.91
N GLN A 211 -11.13 -17.94 -2.71
CA GLN A 211 -11.86 -16.70 -2.48
C GLN A 211 -10.97 -15.77 -1.67
N GLN A 212 -10.79 -14.56 -2.16
CA GLN A 212 -9.91 -13.59 -1.52
C GLN A 212 -10.60 -12.99 -0.29
N ILE A 213 -9.84 -12.88 0.80
CA ILE A 213 -10.23 -12.08 1.97
C ILE A 213 -9.94 -10.61 1.63
N GLN A 214 -10.89 -9.73 1.96
CA GLN A 214 -10.74 -8.29 1.73
C GLN A 214 -10.13 -7.61 2.94
N ASP A 215 -9.35 -6.56 2.70
CA ASP A 215 -8.85 -5.69 3.76
C ASP A 215 -9.99 -5.16 4.63
N GLY A 216 -9.81 -5.18 5.94
CA GLY A 216 -10.81 -4.77 6.92
C GLY A 216 -11.91 -5.78 7.21
N SER A 217 -11.91 -6.97 6.58
CA SER A 217 -12.84 -8.05 6.94
C SER A 217 -12.62 -8.47 8.39
N THR A 218 -13.68 -8.93 9.06
CA THR A 218 -13.59 -9.44 10.43
C THR A 218 -14.20 -10.84 10.55
N LEU A 219 -13.70 -11.60 11.53
CA LEU A 219 -14.25 -12.86 11.99
C LEU A 219 -14.45 -12.77 13.50
N ASN A 220 -15.67 -13.02 13.96
CA ASN A 220 -15.99 -13.05 15.37
C ASN A 220 -15.87 -14.48 15.91
N VAL A 221 -15.08 -14.67 16.96
CA VAL A 221 -14.85 -15.98 17.60
C VAL A 221 -15.00 -15.80 19.10
N ASP A 222 -15.96 -16.47 19.71
CA ASP A 222 -16.19 -16.49 21.16
C ASP A 222 -16.21 -15.11 21.84
N GLY A 223 -16.72 -14.09 21.12
CA GLY A 223 -16.84 -12.72 21.62
C GLY A 223 -15.61 -11.84 21.34
N HIS A 224 -14.57 -12.37 20.71
CA HIS A 224 -13.38 -11.64 20.27
C HIS A 224 -13.43 -11.38 18.76
N VAL A 225 -12.74 -10.34 18.33
CA VAL A 225 -12.66 -9.94 16.92
C VAL A 225 -11.28 -10.26 16.35
N ILE A 226 -11.29 -11.03 15.26
CA ILE A 226 -10.13 -11.21 14.38
C ILE A 226 -10.32 -10.30 13.17
N THR A 227 -9.44 -9.34 12.99
CA THR A 227 -9.43 -8.43 11.84
C THR A 227 -8.44 -8.90 10.80
N PHE A 228 -8.79 -8.84 9.52
CA PHE A 228 -7.89 -9.12 8.42
C PHE A 228 -7.41 -7.82 7.80
N LYS A 229 -6.10 -7.61 7.74
CA LYS A 229 -5.52 -6.34 7.32
C LYS A 229 -4.55 -6.51 6.16
N ASN A 230 -4.68 -5.70 5.12
CA ASN A 230 -3.65 -5.51 4.11
C ASN A 230 -2.56 -4.58 4.64
N GLY A 231 -1.30 -4.98 4.47
CA GLY A 231 -0.13 -4.22 4.91
C GLY A 231 0.96 -5.12 5.47
N ALA A 232 2.08 -4.52 5.87
CA ALA A 232 3.13 -5.24 6.58
C ALA A 232 2.77 -5.41 8.06
N VAL A 233 3.21 -6.54 8.62
CA VAL A 233 3.10 -6.82 10.06
C VAL A 233 3.94 -5.78 10.83
N PRO A 234 3.38 -5.10 11.84
CA PRO A 234 4.13 -4.16 12.68
C PRO A 234 5.39 -4.79 13.27
N GLY A 235 6.46 -4.01 13.35
CA GLY A 235 7.76 -4.46 13.86
C GLY A 235 8.60 -5.26 12.86
N SER A 236 8.08 -5.57 11.67
CA SER A 236 8.90 -6.06 10.55
C SER A 236 9.75 -4.95 9.92
N THR A 237 10.74 -5.31 9.11
CA THR A 237 11.66 -4.35 8.46
C THR A 237 10.90 -3.31 7.63
N GLY A 238 11.07 -2.03 7.96
CA GLY A 238 10.44 -0.90 7.26
C GLY A 238 8.95 -0.70 7.56
N ALA A 239 8.34 -1.55 8.38
CA ALA A 239 6.95 -1.43 8.81
C ALA A 239 6.80 -0.48 10.02
N PRO A 240 5.57 -0.03 10.34
CA PRO A 240 5.30 0.71 11.56
C PRO A 240 5.71 -0.06 12.83
N ALA A 241 5.95 0.67 13.92
CA ALA A 241 6.22 0.09 15.22
C ALA A 241 5.02 -0.72 15.75
N ILE A 242 5.30 -1.73 16.57
CA ILE A 242 4.27 -2.52 17.26
C ILE A 242 3.51 -1.60 18.22
N PRO A 243 2.16 -1.53 18.15
CA PRO A 243 1.36 -0.75 19.09
C PRO A 243 1.60 -1.17 20.55
N SER A 244 1.57 -0.21 21.47
CA SER A 244 1.71 -0.49 22.90
C SER A 244 0.60 -1.41 23.40
N GLY A 245 0.96 -2.39 24.23
CA GLY A 245 0.02 -3.41 24.74
C GLY A 245 -0.30 -4.52 23.74
N SER A 246 0.25 -4.50 22.53
CA SER A 246 0.14 -5.58 21.57
C SER A 246 1.43 -6.37 21.44
N GLY A 247 1.32 -7.60 20.94
CA GLY A 247 2.46 -8.41 20.55
C GLY A 247 2.24 -9.14 19.23
N VAL A 248 3.33 -9.48 18.55
CA VAL A 248 3.31 -10.13 17.24
C VAL A 248 3.80 -11.57 17.35
N SER A 249 3.05 -12.51 16.78
CA SER A 249 3.45 -13.90 16.57
C SER A 249 3.20 -14.27 15.11
N GLY A 250 4.25 -14.52 14.34
CA GLY A 250 4.13 -14.70 12.88
C GLY A 250 3.48 -13.49 12.22
N ASN A 251 2.36 -13.70 11.52
CA ASN A 251 1.59 -12.63 10.88
C ASN A 251 0.37 -12.17 11.69
N VAL A 252 0.33 -12.52 12.98
CA VAL A 252 -0.75 -12.19 13.90
C VAL A 252 -0.28 -11.13 14.90
N LEU A 253 -0.91 -9.96 14.89
CA LEU A 253 -0.82 -8.99 15.97
C LEU A 253 -1.95 -9.28 16.96
N THR A 254 -1.65 -9.44 18.23
CA THR A 254 -2.65 -9.73 19.28
C THR A 254 -2.51 -8.77 20.46
N ASP A 255 -3.63 -8.51 21.12
CA ASP A 255 -3.71 -7.81 22.41
C ASP A 255 -3.45 -8.73 23.62
N GLY A 256 -3.26 -10.04 23.40
CA GLY A 256 -3.09 -11.03 24.45
C GLY A 256 -4.38 -11.43 25.17
N ALA A 257 -5.51 -10.83 24.81
CA ALA A 257 -6.83 -11.04 25.40
C ALA A 257 -7.83 -11.64 24.41
N GLY A 258 -7.36 -12.14 23.26
CA GLY A 258 -8.17 -12.87 22.27
C GLY A 258 -8.45 -12.06 20.99
N ASN A 259 -8.39 -10.72 21.02
CA ASN A 259 -8.51 -9.96 19.79
C ASN A 259 -7.21 -10.02 18.98
N SER A 260 -7.35 -10.13 17.67
CA SER A 260 -6.22 -10.31 16.78
C SER A 260 -6.39 -9.53 15.48
N THR A 261 -5.27 -9.15 14.87
CA THR A 261 -5.19 -8.72 13.47
C THR A 261 -4.29 -9.67 12.72
N VAL A 262 -4.82 -10.33 11.69
CA VAL A 262 -4.07 -11.19 10.78
C VAL A 262 -3.73 -10.41 9.52
N TYR A 263 -2.44 -10.29 9.22
CA TYR A 263 -1.98 -9.51 8.06
C TYR A 263 -2.01 -10.36 6.79
N LEU A 264 -2.80 -9.94 5.80
CA LEU A 264 -3.11 -10.69 4.59
C LEU A 264 -1.89 -10.89 3.68
N SER A 265 -1.00 -9.89 3.61
CA SER A 265 0.06 -9.86 2.60
C SER A 265 1.13 -10.95 2.80
N SER A 266 1.37 -11.39 4.03
CA SER A 266 2.22 -12.55 4.39
C SER A 266 1.48 -13.69 5.07
N GLY A 267 0.24 -13.45 5.49
CA GLY A 267 -0.52 -14.40 6.31
C GLY A 267 -0.84 -15.69 5.57
N SER A 268 -1.01 -16.74 6.36
CA SER A 268 -1.43 -18.07 5.95
C SER A 268 -2.63 -18.54 6.75
N ILE A 269 -3.24 -19.66 6.34
CA ILE A 269 -4.28 -20.32 7.16
C ILE A 269 -3.75 -20.68 8.55
N SER A 270 -2.46 -21.01 8.72
CA SER A 270 -1.88 -21.25 10.04
C SER A 270 -1.98 -20.03 10.96
N ASP A 271 -1.82 -18.82 10.42
CA ASP A 271 -1.96 -17.59 11.19
C ASP A 271 -3.42 -17.37 11.62
N VAL A 272 -4.38 -17.72 10.76
CA VAL A 272 -5.82 -17.66 11.09
C VAL A 272 -6.17 -18.65 12.19
N LEU A 273 -5.68 -19.88 12.11
CA LEU A 273 -5.93 -20.90 13.13
C LEU A 273 -5.34 -20.47 14.48
N ASN A 274 -4.13 -19.90 14.49
CA ASN A 274 -3.54 -19.33 15.71
C ASN A 274 -4.39 -18.21 16.31
N ALA A 275 -4.94 -17.32 15.48
CA ALA A 275 -5.84 -16.25 15.94
C ALA A 275 -7.17 -16.80 16.49
N ILE A 276 -7.74 -17.84 15.87
CA ILE A 276 -8.95 -18.53 16.34
C ILE A 276 -8.69 -19.23 17.67
N ASP A 277 -7.59 -19.94 17.80
CA ASP A 277 -7.22 -20.64 19.03
C ASP A 277 -6.98 -19.66 20.18
N LEU A 278 -6.42 -18.48 19.89
CA LEU A 278 -6.24 -17.44 20.88
C LEU A 278 -7.58 -16.82 21.31
N ALA A 279 -8.47 -16.54 20.35
CA ALA A 279 -9.81 -16.01 20.61
C ALA A 279 -10.71 -16.99 21.39
N SER A 280 -10.56 -18.29 21.15
CA SER A 280 -11.31 -19.35 21.86
C SER A 280 -10.67 -19.78 23.18
N GLY A 281 -9.46 -19.31 23.49
CA GLY A 281 -8.72 -19.67 24.69
C GLY A 281 -8.05 -21.05 24.65
N VAL A 282 -8.07 -21.74 23.50
CA VAL A 282 -7.27 -22.96 23.25
C VAL A 282 -5.78 -22.65 23.36
N GLN A 283 -5.38 -21.47 22.88
CA GLN A 283 -4.05 -20.91 23.08
C GLN A 283 -4.12 -19.63 23.93
N THR A 284 -3.02 -19.35 24.62
CA THR A 284 -2.80 -18.08 25.35
C THR A 284 -1.54 -17.40 24.80
N ALA A 285 -1.53 -16.08 24.82
CA ALA A 285 -0.39 -15.28 24.38
C ALA A 285 0.29 -14.60 25.56
N THR A 286 1.62 -14.64 25.59
CA THR A 286 2.45 -13.82 26.47
C THR A 286 3.21 -12.80 25.63
N ILE A 287 3.05 -11.51 25.95
CA ILE A 287 3.68 -10.40 25.22
C ILE A 287 4.93 -9.96 25.98
N ALA A 288 6.08 -10.06 25.32
CA ALA A 288 7.35 -9.58 25.83
C ALA A 288 7.50 -8.05 25.62
N ALA A 289 8.40 -7.41 26.37
CA ALA A 289 8.61 -5.96 26.32
C ALA A 289 9.05 -5.44 24.94
N ASN A 290 9.65 -6.29 24.11
CA ASN A 290 10.03 -5.99 22.73
C ASN A 290 8.87 -6.17 21.72
N GLY A 291 7.65 -6.47 22.20
CA GLY A 291 6.47 -6.70 21.37
C GLY A 291 6.39 -8.08 20.73
N THR A 292 7.26 -9.04 21.09
CA THR A 292 7.09 -10.44 20.65
C THR A 292 5.99 -11.13 21.43
N ALA A 293 5.03 -11.76 20.75
CA ALA A 293 4.03 -12.63 21.36
C ALA A 293 4.42 -14.10 21.24
N THR A 294 4.47 -14.79 22.39
CA THR A 294 4.64 -16.25 22.46
C THR A 294 3.28 -16.90 22.67
N LEU A 295 2.86 -17.78 21.75
CA LEU A 295 1.64 -18.56 21.88
C LEU A 295 1.93 -19.91 22.56
N LYS A 296 1.05 -20.33 23.47
CA LYS A 296 1.12 -21.63 24.15
C LYS A 296 -0.27 -22.23 24.27
N LEU A 297 -0.36 -23.56 24.16
CA LEU A 297 -1.59 -24.27 24.53
C LEU A 297 -1.97 -23.93 25.97
N SER A 298 -3.24 -23.61 26.17
CA SER A 298 -3.79 -23.45 27.51
C SER A 298 -3.80 -24.81 28.20
N LEU A 299 -3.14 -24.92 29.35
CA LEU A 299 -3.31 -26.10 30.21
C LEU A 299 -4.69 -25.97 30.86
N ILE A 300 -5.63 -26.81 30.41
CA ILE A 300 -6.87 -27.04 31.15
C ILE A 300 -6.44 -27.67 32.47
N HIS A 301 -6.53 -26.93 33.58
CA HIS A 301 -6.53 -27.52 34.91
C HIS A 301 -7.87 -28.24 35.07
N ILE A 302 -7.87 -29.54 34.72
CA ILE A 302 -8.96 -30.48 35.06
C ILE A 302 -8.88 -30.78 36.55
#